data_AF-A0A925YFM7-F1
#
_entry.id   AF-A0A925YFM7-F1
#
_cell.length_a   1.000
_cell.length_b   1.000
_cell.length_c   1.000
_cell.angle_alpha   90.00
_cell.angle_beta   90.00
_cell.angle_gamma   90.00
#
_symmetry.space_group_name_H-M   'P 1'
#
loop_
_entity.id
_entity.type
_entity.pdbx_description
1 polymer ?
#
loop_
_entity_poly.entity_id
_entity_poly.type
_entity_poly.pdbx_seq_one_letter_code
_entity_poly.pdbx_strand_id
1 'polypeptide(L)'
;MPDGENPSLPFQESIVADVGGSTRRAWTHLLVAIAYLVFAAQTTGLQGVPVAVATAVLVGGLLTGSRRHFADVAMPFVAFAAVYHWLEWLRPTITSASVHVFFPYWYDKSVFGIGDVGNRISCNELFAVNHWPAVDFISGVAYLSFLPVVIAFA
;
A
#
# COMPACT_ATOMS: atom_id res chain seq x y z
N MET A 1 17.14 60.57 12.10
CA MET A 1 17.12 59.47 13.06
C MET A 1 16.19 58.40 12.49
N PRO A 2 16.71 57.46 11.69
CA PRO A 2 15.98 56.28 11.21
C PRO A 2 16.20 55.16 12.27
N ASP A 3 15.35 54.19 12.57
CA ASP A 3 14.15 53.63 11.95
C ASP A 3 13.24 53.10 13.06
N GLY A 4 11.92 53.21 12.86
CA GLY A 4 10.94 52.56 13.72
C GLY A 4 10.86 51.07 13.40
N GLU A 5 11.67 50.25 14.06
CA GLU A 5 11.49 48.80 14.05
C GLU A 5 10.15 48.45 14.72
N ASN A 6 9.18 48.06 13.90
CA ASN A 6 7.88 47.58 14.33
C ASN A 6 8.01 46.08 14.71
N PRO A 7 7.89 45.71 16.00
CA PRO A 7 8.19 44.36 16.50
C PRO A 7 7.14 43.29 16.10
N SER A 8 6.16 43.62 15.26
CA SER A 8 5.05 42.73 14.86
C SER A 8 5.30 41.90 13.59
N LEU A 9 6.35 42.21 12.82
CA LEU A 9 6.66 41.55 11.56
C LEU A 9 7.05 40.05 11.63
N PRO A 10 7.79 39.54 12.64
CA PRO A 10 8.31 38.17 12.58
C PRO A 10 7.23 37.09 12.75
N PHE A 11 6.11 37.39 13.44
CA PHE A 11 5.03 36.42 13.65
C PHE A 11 4.12 36.30 12.42
N GLN A 12 3.78 37.41 11.76
CA GLN A 12 2.96 37.37 10.55
C GLN A 12 3.68 36.68 9.39
N GLU A 13 4.98 36.93 9.21
CA GLU A 13 5.76 36.24 8.17
C GLU A 13 5.82 34.72 8.40
N SER A 14 5.91 34.28 9.67
CA SER A 14 5.88 32.85 10.00
C SER A 14 4.53 32.18 9.66
N ILE A 15 3.40 32.87 9.86
CA ILE A 15 2.07 32.36 9.52
C ILE A 15 1.88 32.28 8.01
N VAL A 16 2.29 33.32 7.27
CA VAL A 16 2.15 33.36 5.81
C VAL A 16 3.05 32.29 5.16
N ALA A 17 4.25 32.07 5.69
CA ALA A 17 5.14 30.99 5.24
C ALA A 17 4.56 29.60 5.51
N ASP A 18 3.95 29.39 6.68
CA ASP A 18 3.35 28.09 7.06
C ASP A 18 2.08 27.78 6.25
N VAL A 19 1.24 28.80 5.99
CA VAL A 19 0.04 28.68 5.13
C VAL A 19 0.43 28.44 3.67
N GLY A 20 1.46 29.12 3.16
CA GLY A 20 1.99 28.92 1.82
C GLY A 20 2.56 27.51 1.61
N GLY A 21 3.30 27.00 2.59
CA GLY A 21 3.83 25.63 2.60
C GLY A 21 2.72 24.56 2.66
N SER A 22 1.73 24.74 3.52
CA SER A 22 0.59 23.83 3.66
C SER A 22 -0.25 23.76 2.39
N THR A 23 -0.50 24.89 1.73
CA THR A 23 -1.30 24.96 0.51
C THR A 23 -0.61 24.23 -0.65
N ARG A 24 0.70 24.45 -0.82
CA ARG A 24 1.48 23.77 -1.87
C ARG A 24 1.48 22.25 -1.71
N ARG A 25 1.58 21.76 -0.48
CA ARG A 25 1.55 20.31 -0.17
C ARG A 25 0.18 19.69 -0.45
N ALA A 26 -0.90 20.37 -0.06
CA ALA A 26 -2.26 19.91 -0.36
C ALA A 26 -2.48 19.74 -1.88
N TRP A 27 -2.01 20.70 -2.68
CA TRP A 27 -2.05 20.60 -4.14
C TRP A 27 -1.23 19.42 -4.67
N THR A 28 -0.05 19.15 -4.12
CA THR A 28 0.74 17.99 -4.56
C THR A 28 0.05 16.67 -4.26
N HIS A 29 -0.54 16.48 -3.07
CA HIS A 29 -1.27 15.25 -2.75
C HIS A 29 -2.53 15.08 -3.61
N LEU A 30 -3.23 16.18 -3.90
CA LEU A 30 -4.40 16.16 -4.77
C LEU A 30 -4.02 15.78 -6.21
N LEU A 31 -2.95 16.36 -6.76
CA LEU A 31 -2.45 16.00 -8.10
C LEU A 31 -2.00 14.53 -8.15
N VAL A 32 -1.31 14.04 -7.13
CA VAL A 32 -0.88 12.64 -7.04
C VAL A 32 -2.07 11.69 -6.95
N ALA A 33 -3.08 12.01 -6.14
CA ALA A 33 -4.29 11.20 -6.02
C ALA A 33 -5.06 11.12 -7.35
N ILE A 34 -5.21 12.25 -8.05
CA ILE A 34 -5.85 12.29 -9.37
C ILE A 34 -5.03 11.48 -10.39
N ALA A 35 -3.72 11.69 -10.45
CA ALA A 35 -2.84 10.95 -11.36
C ALA A 35 -2.91 9.43 -11.12
N TYR A 36 -2.91 9.01 -9.85
CA TYR A 36 -3.06 7.60 -9.47
C TYR A 36 -4.42 7.02 -9.86
N LEU A 37 -5.51 7.76 -9.65
CA LEU A 37 -6.85 7.31 -10.05
C LEU A 37 -6.99 7.17 -11.57
N VAL A 38 -6.43 8.11 -12.33
CA VAL A 38 -6.40 8.02 -13.80
C VAL A 38 -5.60 6.79 -14.26
N PHE A 39 -4.44 6.55 -13.65
CA PHE A 39 -3.62 5.38 -13.93
C PHE A 39 -4.34 4.07 -13.58
N ALA A 40 -4.98 4.00 -12.42
CA ALA A 40 -5.73 2.84 -11.98
C ALA A 40 -6.95 2.57 -12.87
N ALA A 41 -7.63 3.62 -13.35
CA ALA A 41 -8.75 3.49 -14.27
C ALA A 41 -8.33 2.86 -15.62
N GLN A 42 -7.12 3.13 -16.10
CA GLN A 42 -6.61 2.59 -17.37
C GLN A 42 -6.10 1.15 -17.27
N THR A 43 -5.60 0.74 -16.10
CA THR A 43 -4.96 -0.58 -15.91
C THR A 43 -5.94 -1.63 -15.41
N THR A 44 -6.64 -1.35 -14.30
CA THR A 44 -7.47 -2.34 -13.59
C THR A 44 -8.94 -1.93 -13.45
N GLY A 45 -9.26 -0.68 -13.78
CA GLY A 45 -10.55 -0.05 -13.51
C GLY A 45 -10.65 0.54 -12.09
N LEU A 46 -11.70 1.33 -11.82
CA LEU A 46 -11.97 1.97 -10.52
C LEU A 46 -12.58 0.99 -9.50
N GLN A 47 -11.82 -0.04 -9.17
CA GLN A 47 -12.20 -0.98 -8.10
C GLN A 47 -11.98 -0.34 -6.71
N GLY A 48 -12.54 -0.94 -5.65
CA GLY A 48 -12.52 -0.37 -4.31
C GLY A 48 -11.12 -0.08 -3.74
N VAL A 49 -10.10 -0.84 -4.16
CA VAL A 49 -8.72 -0.69 -3.67
C VAL A 49 -8.06 0.61 -4.15
N PRO A 50 -8.02 0.94 -5.47
CA PRO A 50 -7.50 2.23 -5.92
C PRO A 50 -8.23 3.43 -5.32
N VAL A 51 -9.54 3.32 -5.14
CA VAL A 51 -10.32 4.37 -4.48
C VAL A 51 -9.89 4.53 -3.03
N ALA A 52 -9.71 3.43 -2.29
CA ALA A 52 -9.25 3.46 -0.91
C ALA A 52 -7.84 4.08 -0.77
N VAL A 53 -6.91 3.76 -1.67
CA VAL A 53 -5.56 4.36 -1.68
C VAL A 53 -5.63 5.86 -1.96
N ALA A 54 -6.41 6.30 -2.95
CA ALA A 54 -6.58 7.72 -3.25
C ALA A 54 -7.25 8.48 -2.08
N THR A 55 -8.26 7.88 -1.45
CA THR A 55 -8.90 8.44 -0.25
C THR A 55 -7.90 8.54 0.90
N ALA A 56 -7.07 7.53 1.13
CA ALA A 56 -6.05 7.57 2.19
C ALA A 56 -5.02 8.68 1.95
N VAL A 57 -4.60 8.93 0.70
CA VAL A 57 -3.70 10.04 0.35
C VAL A 57 -4.35 11.39 0.54
N LEU A 58 -5.62 11.55 0.15
CA LEU A 58 -6.35 12.81 0.30
C LEU A 58 -6.64 13.11 1.78
N VAL A 59 -7.14 12.13 2.52
CA VAL A 59 -7.39 12.25 3.97
C VAL A 59 -6.08 12.48 4.72
N GLY A 60 -5.02 11.75 4.36
CA GLY A 60 -3.67 11.97 4.87
C GLY A 60 -3.18 13.38 4.58
N GLY A 61 -3.34 13.90 3.37
CA GLY A 61 -2.89 15.24 3.00
C GLY A 61 -3.69 16.38 3.67
N LEU A 62 -4.98 16.14 3.95
CA LEU A 62 -5.89 17.13 4.54
C LEU A 62 -5.86 17.15 6.08
N LEU A 63 -5.71 16.00 6.73
CA LEU A 63 -5.68 15.88 8.20
C LEU A 63 -4.31 16.24 8.81
N THR A 64 -3.31 16.39 7.98
CA THR A 64 -1.92 16.53 8.40
C THR A 64 -1.50 17.99 8.32
N GLY A 65 -1.56 18.71 9.45
CA GLY A 65 -0.94 20.04 9.57
C GLY A 65 0.60 19.99 9.51
N SER A 66 1.25 21.15 9.43
CA SER A 66 2.69 21.38 9.17
C SER A 66 3.71 20.44 9.86
N ARG A 67 3.36 19.81 10.99
CA ARG A 67 4.24 18.95 11.80
C ARG A 67 4.00 17.44 11.69
N ARG A 68 2.95 17.01 10.99
CA ARG A 68 2.72 15.59 10.76
C ARG A 68 3.12 15.33 9.30
N HIS A 69 3.72 14.20 8.99
CA HIS A 69 4.18 13.86 7.63
C HIS A 69 3.56 12.54 7.17
N PHE A 70 2.34 12.25 7.65
CA PHE A 70 1.70 10.95 7.40
C PHE A 70 1.51 10.68 5.90
N ALA A 71 1.06 11.68 5.14
CA ALA A 71 0.92 11.58 3.69
C ALA A 71 2.26 11.36 2.97
N ASP A 72 3.33 11.97 3.48
CA ASP A 72 4.68 11.82 2.91
C ASP A 72 5.26 10.44 3.21
N VAL A 73 5.05 9.90 4.41
CA VAL A 73 5.43 8.52 4.77
C VAL A 73 4.61 7.49 3.98
N ALA A 74 3.38 7.83 3.57
CA ALA A 74 2.53 6.94 2.80
C ALA A 74 2.86 6.90 1.28
N MET A 75 3.63 7.86 0.75
CA MET A 75 4.05 7.92 -0.65
C MET A 75 4.64 6.60 -1.21
N PRO A 76 5.57 5.91 -0.54
CA PRO A 76 6.07 4.62 -1.02
C PRO A 76 4.97 3.56 -1.16
N PHE A 77 3.89 3.61 -0.36
CA PHE A 77 2.76 2.68 -0.52
C PHE A 77 1.91 2.98 -1.74
N VAL A 78 1.75 4.26 -2.09
CA VAL A 78 1.09 4.65 -3.33
C VAL A 78 1.88 4.18 -4.55
N ALA A 79 3.21 4.34 -4.50
CA ALA A 79 4.09 3.84 -5.55
C ALA A 79 4.01 2.31 -5.68
N PHE A 80 4.05 1.59 -4.55
CA PHE A 80 3.90 0.13 -4.54
C PHE A 80 2.54 -0.31 -5.09
N ALA A 81 1.45 0.37 -4.70
CA ALA A 81 0.12 0.10 -5.22
C ALA A 81 0.07 0.33 -6.75
N ALA A 82 0.66 1.41 -7.25
CA ALA A 82 0.74 1.67 -8.69
C ALA A 82 1.50 0.55 -9.44
N VAL A 83 2.63 0.09 -8.90
CA VAL A 83 3.37 -1.05 -9.47
C VAL A 83 2.52 -2.32 -9.46
N TYR A 84 1.80 -2.59 -8.36
CA TYR A 84 0.92 -3.75 -8.26
C TYR A 84 -0.21 -3.72 -9.31
N HIS A 85 -0.85 -2.56 -9.51
CA HIS A 85 -1.86 -2.39 -10.57
C HIS A 85 -1.28 -2.54 -11.98
N TRP A 86 -0.01 -2.16 -12.18
CA TRP A 86 0.68 -2.40 -13.44
C TRP A 86 0.95 -3.90 -13.68
N LEU A 87 1.34 -4.65 -12.64
CA LEU A 87 1.48 -6.10 -12.71
C LEU A 87 0.15 -6.78 -13.03
N GLU A 88 -0.95 -6.26 -12.48
CA GLU A 88 -2.29 -6.76 -12.76
C GLU A 88 -2.66 -6.60 -14.24
N TRP A 89 -2.26 -5.50 -14.88
CA TRP A 89 -2.44 -5.32 -16.32
C TRP A 89 -1.67 -6.37 -17.16
N LEU A 90 -0.57 -6.91 -16.64
CA LEU A 90 0.18 -8.01 -17.25
C LEU A 90 -0.43 -9.39 -16.99
N ARG A 91 -1.43 -9.50 -16.10
CA ARG A 91 -2.13 -10.76 -15.78
C ARG A 91 -2.57 -11.55 -17.02
N PRO A 92 -3.25 -10.99 -18.05
CA PRO A 92 -3.63 -11.74 -19.24
C PRO A 92 -2.45 -12.35 -20.01
N THR A 93 -1.30 -11.67 -20.02
CA THR A 93 -0.07 -12.20 -20.63
C THR A 93 0.54 -13.32 -19.79
N ILE A 94 0.49 -13.20 -18.47
CA ILE A 94 1.01 -14.22 -17.55
C ILE A 94 0.12 -15.47 -17.53
N THR A 95 -1.20 -15.31 -17.61
CA THR A 95 -2.13 -16.45 -17.62
C THR A 95 -2.10 -17.21 -18.95
N SER A 96 -1.79 -16.53 -20.05
CA SER A 96 -1.61 -17.16 -21.37
C SER A 96 -0.25 -17.82 -21.52
N ALA A 97 0.80 -17.27 -20.90
CA ALA A 97 2.07 -17.95 -20.71
C ALA A 97 1.91 -19.01 -19.61
N SER A 98 1.28 -20.14 -19.92
CA SER A 98 0.97 -21.24 -18.99
C SER A 98 2.14 -21.52 -18.05
N VAL A 99 2.12 -20.89 -16.88
CA VAL A 99 3.15 -21.10 -15.86
C VAL A 99 3.00 -22.55 -15.45
N HIS A 100 4.04 -23.36 -15.66
CA HIS A 100 4.01 -24.80 -15.37
C HIS A 100 4.00 -25.04 -13.86
N VAL A 101 2.85 -24.79 -13.21
CA VAL A 101 2.60 -25.10 -11.79
C VAL A 101 2.42 -26.59 -11.53
N PHE A 102 2.20 -27.40 -12.58
CA PHE A 102 1.95 -28.83 -12.46
C PHE A 102 3.11 -29.60 -11.83
N PHE A 103 4.33 -29.46 -12.37
CA PHE A 103 5.49 -30.19 -11.85
C PHE A 103 5.87 -29.81 -10.42
N PRO A 104 5.97 -28.50 -10.07
CA PRO A 104 6.19 -28.08 -8.68
C PRO A 104 5.14 -28.61 -7.71
N TYR A 105 3.87 -28.60 -8.11
CA TYR A 105 2.78 -29.13 -7.29
C TYR A 105 2.96 -30.62 -6.97
N TRP A 106 3.21 -31.45 -7.98
CA TRP A 106 3.42 -32.89 -7.75
C TRP A 106 4.71 -33.19 -6.98
N TYR A 107 5.76 -32.41 -7.23
CA TYR A 107 7.00 -32.51 -6.47
C TYR A 107 6.76 -32.19 -4.98
N ASP A 108 6.14 -31.05 -4.67
CA ASP A 108 5.76 -30.66 -3.31
C ASP A 108 4.92 -31.75 -2.63
N LYS A 109 3.89 -32.25 -3.34
CA LYS A 109 3.01 -33.31 -2.85
C LYS A 109 3.75 -34.64 -2.62
N SER A 110 4.82 -34.92 -3.36
CA SER A 110 5.66 -36.11 -3.18
C SER A 110 6.69 -35.99 -2.05
N VAL A 111 7.20 -34.79 -1.77
CA VAL A 111 8.20 -34.58 -0.70
C VAL A 111 7.52 -34.29 0.63
N PHE A 112 6.57 -33.35 0.65
CA PHE A 112 5.96 -32.81 1.87
C PHE A 112 4.50 -33.23 2.09
N GLY A 113 3.91 -33.96 1.15
CA GLY A 113 2.51 -34.36 1.27
C GLY A 113 2.21 -35.21 2.51
N ILE A 114 1.10 -34.90 3.15
CA ILE A 114 0.60 -35.55 4.36
C ILE A 114 -0.42 -36.61 3.94
N GLY A 115 -0.42 -37.77 4.59
CA GLY A 115 -1.41 -38.81 4.32
C GLY A 115 -2.74 -38.49 5.00
N ASP A 116 -3.81 -38.34 4.23
CA ASP A 116 -5.18 -38.17 4.73
C ASP A 116 -6.15 -39.09 3.97
N VAL A 117 -6.87 -39.95 4.69
CA VAL A 117 -7.85 -40.93 4.17
C VAL A 117 -7.43 -41.65 2.87
N GLY A 118 -6.17 -42.11 2.80
CA GLY A 118 -5.66 -42.88 1.65
C GLY A 118 -5.22 -42.04 0.44
N ASN A 119 -5.32 -40.72 0.50
CA ASN A 119 -4.73 -39.80 -0.47
C ASN A 119 -3.60 -39.00 0.17
N ARG A 120 -2.58 -38.65 -0.61
CA ARG A 120 -1.56 -37.71 -0.16
C ARG A 120 -2.07 -36.32 -0.48
N ILE A 121 -2.10 -35.40 0.48
CA ILE A 121 -2.53 -34.01 0.29
C ILE A 121 -1.39 -33.06 0.60
N SER A 122 -1.34 -31.90 -0.06
CA SER A 122 -0.34 -30.89 0.28
C SER A 122 -0.68 -30.20 1.62
N CYS A 123 0.30 -29.58 2.27
CA CYS A 123 0.04 -28.81 3.49
C CYS A 123 -0.98 -27.68 3.27
N ASN A 124 -0.95 -27.06 2.08
CA ASN A 124 -1.91 -26.02 1.72
C ASN A 124 -3.34 -26.57 1.60
N GLU A 125 -3.51 -27.76 1.01
CA GLU A 125 -4.81 -28.44 0.94
C GLU A 125 -5.33 -28.78 2.35
N LEU A 126 -4.45 -29.21 3.26
CA LEU A 126 -4.83 -29.51 4.65
C LEU A 126 -5.33 -28.25 5.39
N PHE A 127 -4.64 -27.12 5.27
CA PHE A 127 -5.04 -25.85 5.90
C PHE A 127 -6.26 -25.21 5.23
N ALA A 128 -6.52 -25.50 3.96
CA ALA A 128 -7.75 -25.06 3.29
C ALA A 128 -9.00 -25.77 3.82
N VAL A 129 -8.86 -27.01 4.29
CA VAL A 129 -9.98 -27.80 4.86
C VAL A 129 -10.08 -27.61 6.37
N ASN A 130 -8.96 -27.43 7.06
CA ASN A 130 -8.90 -27.33 8.52
C ASN A 130 -8.53 -25.92 8.99
N HIS A 131 -9.50 -25.23 9.58
CA HIS A 131 -9.29 -23.91 10.18
C HIS A 131 -8.89 -24.03 11.64
N TRP A 132 -7.66 -23.59 11.95
CA TRP A 132 -7.14 -23.53 13.30
C TRP A 132 -6.83 -22.07 13.66
N PRO A 133 -7.52 -21.47 14.66
CA PRO A 133 -7.40 -20.04 14.94
C PRO A 133 -5.97 -19.53 15.15
N ALA A 134 -5.12 -20.33 15.79
CA ALA A 134 -3.72 -19.97 16.01
C ALA A 134 -2.90 -19.94 14.71
N VAL A 135 -3.11 -20.92 13.83
CA VAL A 135 -2.40 -21.00 12.55
C VAL A 135 -2.89 -19.93 11.58
N ASP A 136 -4.20 -19.66 11.56
CA ASP A 136 -4.81 -18.60 10.75
C ASP A 136 -4.33 -17.21 11.20
N PHE A 137 -4.14 -17.01 12.49
CA PHE A 137 -3.57 -15.76 13.00
C PHE A 137 -2.11 -15.59 12.59
N ILE A 138 -1.28 -16.62 12.77
CA ILE A 138 0.15 -16.58 12.42
C ILE A 138 0.32 -16.41 10.91
N SER A 139 -0.49 -17.10 10.09
CA SER A 139 -0.44 -16.98 8.64
C SER A 139 -0.86 -15.57 8.19
N GLY A 140 -1.86 -14.96 8.84
CA GLY A 140 -2.23 -13.56 8.62
C GLY A 140 -1.07 -12.60 8.91
N VAL A 141 -0.40 -12.74 10.06
CA VAL A 141 0.76 -11.90 10.42
C VAL A 141 1.90 -12.09 9.42
N ALA A 142 2.20 -13.34 9.03
CA ALA A 142 3.25 -13.64 8.04
C ALA A 142 2.91 -13.10 6.64
N TYR A 143 1.63 -13.08 6.27
CA TYR A 143 1.15 -12.51 5.01
C TYR A 143 1.39 -11.00 4.95
N LEU A 144 1.23 -10.30 6.08
CA LEU A 144 1.60 -8.91 6.24
C LEU A 144 3.11 -8.71 6.42
N SER A 145 3.96 -9.47 5.70
CA SER A 145 5.43 -9.42 5.75
C SER A 145 6.05 -8.02 5.74
N PHE A 146 5.35 -7.05 5.16
CA PHE A 146 5.73 -5.64 5.11
C PHE A 146 5.37 -4.82 6.37
N LEU A 147 4.31 -5.17 7.10
CA LEU A 147 3.85 -4.43 8.28
C LEU A 147 4.87 -4.42 9.44
N PRO A 148 5.55 -5.53 9.78
CA PRO A 148 6.60 -5.52 10.80
C PRO A 148 7.76 -4.57 10.46
N VAL A 149 8.11 -4.46 9.17
CA VAL A 149 9.17 -3.56 8.71
C VAL A 149 8.75 -2.11 8.96
N VAL A 150 7.50 -1.75 8.68
CA VAL A 150 7.00 -0.39 8.97
C VAL A 150 6.94 -0.11 10.45
N ILE A 151 6.43 -1.03 11.26
CA ILE A 151 6.37 -0.86 12.72
C ILE A 151 7.78 -0.71 13.30
N ALA A 152 8.77 -1.40 12.75
CA ALA A 152 10.16 -1.29 13.22
C ALA A 152 10.82 0.05 12.88
N PHE A 153 10.36 0.76 11.84
CA PHE A 153 10.91 2.05 11.39
C PHE A 153 10.01 3.26 11.67
N ALA A 154 8.81 3.05 12.23
CA ALA A 154 7.86 4.09 12.62
C ALA A 154 8.09 4.55 14.07
#